data_AF-A0A6V7P8Q3-F1
#
_entry.id   AF-A0A6V7P8Q3-F1
#
_cell.length_a   1.000
_cell.length_b   1.000
_cell.length_c   1.000
_cell.angle_alpha   90.00
_cell.angle_beta   90.00
_cell.angle_gamma   90.00
#
_symmetry.space_group_name_H-M   'P 1'
#
loop_
_entity.id
_entity.type
_entity.pdbx_description
1 polymer ?
#
loop_
_entity_poly.entity_id
_entity_poly.type
_entity_poly.pdbx_seq_one_letter_code
_entity_poly.pdbx_strand_id
1 'polypeptide(L)'
;MDPNSGRFEGYGTKLQKDLEGKKDWVDFFFHIVWPPSSVDYSIWPTNPPEYRKANEEYTKYLVKLMDKIFEYLSVGLGLEKHVLKEACGGEELRLLAKINYYPPCPVPT
;
A
#
# COMPACT_ATOMS: atom_id res chain seq x y z
N MET A 1 -14.77 -1.17 1.85
CA MET A 1 -14.69 0.28 1.56
C MET A 1 -16.10 0.73 1.22
N ASP A 2 -16.59 1.76 1.91
CA ASP A 2 -17.86 2.41 1.56
C ASP A 2 -17.54 3.75 0.88
N PRO A 3 -17.84 3.92 -0.42
CA PRO A 3 -17.59 5.15 -1.15
C PRO A 3 -18.23 6.39 -0.52
N ASN A 4 -19.32 6.22 0.25
CA ASN A 4 -20.05 7.32 0.89
C ASN A 4 -19.49 7.71 2.26
N SER A 5 -18.64 6.86 2.84
CA SER A 5 -18.05 7.07 4.17
C SER A 5 -16.73 7.85 4.15
N GLY A 6 -16.14 8.08 2.96
CA GLY A 6 -14.77 8.60 2.83
C GLY A 6 -13.68 7.63 3.30
N ARG A 7 -14.05 6.41 3.75
CA ARG A 7 -13.15 5.42 4.30
C ARG A 7 -12.50 4.60 3.17
N PHE A 8 -11.24 4.90 2.90
CA PHE A 8 -10.46 4.31 1.81
C PHE A 8 -9.67 3.04 2.22
N GLU A 9 -9.65 2.65 3.49
CA GLU A 9 -9.02 1.42 3.97
C GLU A 9 -10.04 0.29 4.20
N GLY A 10 -9.57 -0.94 4.10
CA GLY A 10 -10.30 -2.19 4.33
C GLY A 10 -10.48 -3.04 3.07
N TYR A 11 -11.36 -4.03 3.19
CA TYR A 11 -11.72 -4.94 2.11
C TYR A 11 -12.58 -4.25 1.03
N GLY A 12 -12.35 -4.57 -0.23
CA GLY A 12 -13.13 -4.08 -1.37
C GLY A 12 -13.09 -5.06 -2.55
N THR A 13 -14.11 -4.99 -3.40
CA THR A 13 -14.26 -5.84 -4.60
C THR A 13 -14.48 -5.01 -5.87
N LYS A 14 -14.48 -3.68 -5.74
CA LYS A 14 -14.72 -2.72 -6.81
C LYS A 14 -13.71 -1.59 -6.66
N LEU A 15 -12.58 -1.70 -7.34
CA LEU A 15 -11.79 -0.53 -7.67
C LEU A 15 -12.36 0.08 -8.95
N GLN A 16 -12.17 1.39 -9.09
CA GLN A 16 -12.65 2.23 -10.18
C GLN A 16 -12.74 1.49 -11.52
N LYS A 17 -13.83 1.75 -12.27
CA LYS A 17 -13.90 1.33 -13.66
C LYS A 17 -12.72 1.92 -14.43
N ASP A 18 -12.11 1.16 -15.32
CA ASP A 18 -11.16 1.73 -16.27
C ASP A 18 -11.85 2.76 -17.19
N LEU A 19 -11.09 3.42 -18.06
CA LEU A 19 -11.62 4.43 -18.99
C LEU A 19 -12.73 3.87 -19.92
N GLU A 20 -12.80 2.55 -20.07
CA GLU A 20 -13.76 1.83 -20.91
C GLU A 20 -14.94 1.26 -20.11
N GLY A 21 -14.96 1.46 -18.79
CA GLY A 21 -16.01 0.99 -17.91
C GLY A 21 -15.83 -0.44 -17.39
N LYS A 22 -14.74 -1.13 -17.74
CA LYS A 22 -14.43 -2.50 -17.30
C LYS A 22 -14.00 -2.51 -15.85
N LYS A 23 -14.26 -3.63 -15.19
CA LYS A 23 -13.90 -3.88 -13.79
C LYS A 23 -12.79 -4.91 -13.75
N ASP A 24 -11.81 -4.67 -12.88
CA ASP A 24 -10.79 -5.65 -12.59
C ASP A 24 -11.39 -6.89 -11.93
N TRP A 25 -10.87 -8.07 -12.29
CA TRP A 25 -11.24 -9.36 -11.69
C TRP A 25 -10.44 -9.60 -10.41
N VAL A 26 -10.64 -8.75 -9.41
CA VAL A 26 -9.82 -8.72 -8.19
C VAL A 26 -10.64 -8.28 -6.98
N ASP A 27 -10.52 -9.03 -5.89
CA ASP A 27 -10.83 -8.54 -4.55
C ASP A 27 -9.55 -8.03 -3.92
N PHE A 28 -9.65 -7.04 -3.05
CA PHE A 28 -8.47 -6.44 -2.44
C PHE A 28 -8.73 -6.03 -1.00
N PHE A 29 -7.65 -5.97 -0.25
CA PHE A 29 -7.60 -5.36 1.07
C PHE A 29 -6.52 -4.28 1.05
N PHE A 30 -6.87 -3.07 1.48
CA PHE A 30 -5.98 -1.92 1.46
C PHE A 30 -5.88 -1.28 2.83
N HIS A 31 -4.67 -0.96 3.29
CA HIS A 31 -4.46 -0.33 4.59
C HIS A 31 -3.10 0.36 4.66
N ILE A 32 -3.03 1.41 5.48
CA ILE A 32 -1.80 2.09 5.82
C ILE A 32 -0.96 1.19 6.72
N VAL A 33 0.33 1.13 6.44
CA VAL A 33 1.32 0.37 7.21
C VAL A 33 2.44 1.24 7.79
N TRP A 34 2.62 2.45 7.26
CA TRP A 34 3.61 3.41 7.73
C TRP A 34 3.15 4.86 7.50
N PRO A 35 3.50 5.82 8.38
CA PRO A 35 4.18 5.63 9.67
C PRO A 35 3.26 4.99 10.72
N PRO A 36 3.80 4.45 11.84
CA PRO A 36 2.99 3.80 12.86
C PRO A 36 1.90 4.70 13.46
N SER A 37 2.12 6.02 13.47
CA SER A 37 1.15 7.03 13.92
C SER A 37 -0.06 7.17 13.00
N SER A 38 0.03 6.72 11.74
CA SER A 38 -1.04 6.77 10.75
C SER A 38 -1.80 5.45 10.62
N VAL A 39 -1.43 4.42 11.37
CA VAL A 39 -2.03 3.09 11.26
C VAL A 39 -3.29 2.97 12.11
N ASP A 40 -4.43 2.68 11.47
CA ASP A 40 -5.67 2.29 12.17
C ASP A 40 -5.76 0.76 12.32
N TYR A 41 -5.35 0.27 13.48
CA TYR A 41 -5.40 -1.16 13.80
C TYR A 41 -6.81 -1.74 13.92
N SER A 42 -7.86 -0.92 13.99
CA SER A 42 -9.25 -1.41 13.96
C SER A 42 -9.65 -1.93 12.57
N ILE A 43 -8.91 -1.52 11.54
CA ILE A 43 -9.12 -1.95 10.15
C ILE A 43 -8.38 -3.26 9.86
N TRP A 44 -7.21 -3.47 10.46
CA TRP A 44 -6.34 -4.60 10.15
C TRP A 44 -7.02 -5.94 10.45
N PRO A 45 -6.81 -6.98 9.62
CA PRO A 45 -7.27 -8.34 9.89
C PRO A 45 -6.81 -8.83 11.27
N THR A 46 -7.75 -9.36 12.04
CA THR A 46 -7.49 -10.07 13.30
C THR A 46 -7.38 -11.58 13.13
N ASN A 47 -7.71 -12.08 11.93
CA ASN A 47 -7.54 -13.46 11.51
C ASN A 47 -6.78 -13.50 10.17
N PRO A 48 -5.61 -14.17 10.08
CA PRO A 48 -4.92 -14.87 11.17
C PRO A 48 -4.38 -13.90 12.25
N PRO A 49 -4.27 -14.32 13.53
CA PRO A 49 -3.82 -13.44 14.63
C PRO A 49 -2.39 -12.93 14.45
N GLU A 50 -1.57 -13.63 13.66
CA GLU A 50 -0.19 -13.25 13.34
C GLU A 50 -0.10 -12.10 12.34
N TYR A 51 -1.22 -11.73 11.67
CA TYR A 51 -1.23 -10.75 10.59
C TYR A 51 -0.51 -9.46 10.97
N ARG A 52 -0.86 -8.89 12.13
CA ARG A 52 -0.26 -7.63 12.59
C ARG A 52 1.25 -7.76 12.74
N LYS A 53 1.71 -8.77 13.48
CA LYS A 53 3.13 -9.00 13.75
C LYS A 53 3.91 -9.19 12.45
N ALA A 54 3.39 -10.01 11.53
CA ALA A 54 4.03 -10.26 10.25
C ALA A 54 4.11 -8.99 9.40
N ASN A 55 3.03 -8.22 9.32
CA ASN A 55 2.94 -7.03 8.49
C ASN A 55 3.80 -5.87 9.04
N GLU A 56 3.84 -5.67 10.36
CA GLU A 56 4.74 -4.71 11.01
C GLU A 56 6.22 -5.06 10.78
N GLU A 57 6.59 -6.33 10.94
CA GLU A 57 7.97 -6.76 10.75
C GLU A 57 8.40 -6.60 9.29
N TYR A 58 7.55 -7.01 8.34
CA TYR A 58 7.78 -6.81 6.92
C TYR A 58 7.93 -5.31 6.56
N THR A 59 7.08 -4.45 7.14
CA THR A 59 7.13 -3.01 6.89
C THR A 59 8.46 -2.39 7.33
N LYS A 60 9.07 -2.85 8.43
CA LYS A 60 10.41 -2.38 8.84
C LYS A 60 11.48 -2.66 7.79
N TYR A 61 11.42 -3.82 7.14
CA TYR A 61 12.34 -4.14 6.04
C TYR A 61 12.03 -3.31 4.79
N LEU A 62 10.75 -3.09 4.47
CA LEU A 62 10.33 -2.25 3.36
C LEU A 62 10.81 -0.81 3.49
N VAL A 63 10.66 -0.18 4.67
CA VAL A 63 11.12 1.20 4.90
C VAL A 63 12.63 1.32 4.65
N LYS A 64 13.43 0.38 5.19
CA LYS A 64 14.89 0.35 4.96
C LYS A 64 15.25 0.16 3.48
N LEU A 65 14.49 -0.68 2.76
CA LEU A 65 14.71 -0.89 1.33
C LEU A 65 14.37 0.36 0.53
N MET A 66 13.22 0.97 0.83
CA MET A 66 12.74 2.19 0.19
C MET A 66 13.71 3.35 0.39
N ASP A 67 14.26 3.54 1.60
CA ASP A 67 15.28 4.55 1.87
C ASP A 67 16.49 4.37 0.95
N LYS A 68 17.01 3.14 0.80
CA LYS A 68 18.11 2.86 -0.13
C LYS A 68 17.75 3.12 -1.58
N ILE A 69 16.54 2.77 -2.00
CA ILE A 69 16.06 3.03 -3.36
C ILE A 69 16.04 4.54 -3.62
N PHE A 70 15.49 5.34 -2.71
CA PHE A 70 15.51 6.80 -2.85
C PHE A 70 16.93 7.36 -2.92
N GLU A 71 17.84 6.91 -2.04
CA GLU A 71 19.25 7.33 -2.10
C GLU A 71 19.88 7.02 -3.45
N TYR A 72 19.69 5.81 -3.98
CA TYR A 72 20.28 5.41 -5.25
C TYR A 72 19.68 6.13 -6.44
N LEU A 73 18.36 6.34 -6.45
CA LEU A 73 17.70 7.12 -7.49
C LEU A 73 18.16 8.58 -7.46
N SER A 74 18.29 9.18 -6.27
CA SER A 74 18.83 10.53 -6.09
C SER A 74 20.22 10.67 -6.71
N VAL A 75 21.15 9.80 -6.30
CA VAL A 75 22.52 9.81 -6.81
C VAL A 75 22.57 9.54 -8.31
N GLY A 76 21.75 8.61 -8.81
CA GLY A 76 21.65 8.29 -10.24
C GLY A 76 21.21 9.48 -11.11
N LEU A 77 20.47 10.42 -10.54
CA LEU A 77 20.06 11.68 -11.18
C LEU A 77 21.03 12.85 -10.92
N GLY A 78 22.16 12.61 -10.24
CA GLY A 78 23.12 13.65 -9.88
C GLY A 78 22.68 14.55 -8.72
N LEU A 79 21.73 14.10 -7.91
CA LEU A 79 21.20 14.83 -6.75
C LEU A 79 21.86 14.35 -5.45
N GLU A 80 21.68 15.13 -4.38
CA GLU A 80 22.00 14.65 -3.04
C GLU A 80 21.05 13.51 -2.62
N LYS A 81 21.57 12.59 -1.81
CA LYS A 81 20.91 11.32 -1.45
C LYS A 81 19.48 11.47 -0.90
N HIS A 82 19.19 12.56 -0.19
CA HIS A 82 17.91 12.77 0.47
C HIS A 82 16.85 13.41 -0.44
N VAL A 83 17.25 14.04 -1.55
CA VAL A 83 16.38 14.94 -2.35
C VAL A 83 15.09 14.26 -2.81
N LEU A 84 15.17 13.05 -3.37
CA LEU A 84 13.96 12.37 -3.84
C LEU A 84 13.05 11.92 -2.69
N LYS A 85 13.61 11.47 -1.56
CA LYS A 85 12.80 11.09 -0.40
C LYS A 85 12.02 12.30 0.13
N GLU A 86 12.68 13.44 0.27
CA GLU A 86 12.06 14.68 0.72
C GLU A 86 10.98 15.18 -0.26
N ALA A 87 11.27 15.14 -1.56
CA ALA A 87 10.30 15.51 -2.59
C ALA A 87 9.06 14.59 -2.59
N CYS A 88 9.21 13.34 -2.15
CA CYS A 88 8.11 12.38 -2.00
C CYS A 88 7.40 12.44 -0.63
N GLY A 89 7.70 13.43 0.21
CA GLY A 89 7.02 13.66 1.49
C GLY A 89 7.87 13.38 2.73
N GLY A 90 9.13 12.93 2.58
CA GLY A 90 10.07 12.81 3.69
C GLY A 90 9.54 11.95 4.83
N GLU A 91 9.42 12.55 6.01
CA GLU A 91 8.87 11.91 7.22
C GLU A 91 7.34 11.74 7.19
N GLU A 92 6.64 12.51 6.36
CA GLU A 92 5.19 12.40 6.15
C GLU A 92 4.82 11.35 5.08
N LEU A 93 5.82 10.69 4.49
CA LEU A 93 5.62 9.63 3.50
C LEU A 93 4.82 8.47 4.11
N ARG A 94 3.75 8.09 3.44
CA ARG A 94 2.90 6.97 3.85
C ARG A 94 3.16 5.76 2.98
N LEU A 95 3.28 4.59 3.61
CA LEU A 95 3.25 3.31 2.91
C LEU A 95 1.89 2.67 3.12
N LEU A 96 1.35 2.15 2.02
CA LEU A 96 0.07 1.45 2.00
C LEU A 96 0.30 0.06 1.43
N ALA A 97 -0.26 -0.94 2.09
CA ALA A 97 -0.26 -2.30 1.60
C ALA A 97 -1.58 -2.58 0.87
N LYS A 98 -1.48 -3.16 -0.33
CA LYS A 98 -2.61 -3.66 -1.10
C LYS A 98 -2.45 -5.16 -1.29
N ILE A 99 -3.27 -5.93 -0.58
CA ILE A 99 -3.37 -7.38 -0.79
C ILE A 99 -4.37 -7.59 -1.90
N ASN A 100 -3.94 -8.20 -3.01
CA ASN A 100 -4.82 -8.53 -4.12
C ASN A 100 -5.13 -10.03 -4.10
N TYR A 101 -6.41 -10.37 -4.21
CA TYR A 101 -6.90 -11.72 -4.38
C TYR A 101 -7.57 -11.82 -5.75
N TYR A 102 -7.02 -12.66 -6.61
CA TYR A 102 -7.53 -12.90 -7.95
C TYR A 102 -8.24 -14.27 -7.97
N PRO A 103 -9.57 -14.32 -7.83
CA PRO A 103 -10.30 -15.57 -7.92
C PRO A 103 -10.17 -16.18 -9.33
N PRO A 104 -10.30 -17.51 -9.48
CA PRO A 104 -10.33 -18.14 -10.80
C PRO A 104 -11.33 -17.45 -11.74
N CYS A 105 -10.88 -17.11 -12.95
CA CYS A 105 -11.72 -16.50 -13.97
C CYS A 105 -12.14 -17.58 -14.99
N PRO A 106 -13.44 -17.78 -15.25
CA PRO A 106 -13.90 -18.78 -16.21
C PRO A 106 -13.50 -18.45 -17.66
N VAL A 107 -13.28 -17.15 -17.95
CA VAL A 107 -12.87 -16.65 -19.26
C VAL A 107 -11.76 -15.60 -19.03
N PRO A 108 -10.50 -16.02 -18.85
CA PRO A 108 -9.41 -15.06 -18.75
C PRO A 108 -9.29 -14.29 -20.07
N THR A 109 -9.24 -12.97 -19.97
CA THR A 109 -9.00 -12.05 -21.10
C THR A 109 -7.54 -12.04 -21.51
#